data_AF-A0A1I5LA40-F1
#
_entry.id   AF-A0A1I5LA40-F1
#
_cell.length_a   1.000
_cell.length_b   1.000
_cell.length_c   1.000
_cell.angle_alpha   90.00
_cell.angle_beta   90.00
_cell.angle_gamma   90.00
#
_symmetry.space_group_name_H-M   'P 1'
#
loop_
_entity.id
_entity.type
_entity.pdbx_description
1 polymer ?
#
loop_
_entity_poly.entity_id
_entity_poly.type
_entity_poly.pdbx_seq_one_letter_code
_entity_poly.pdbx_strand_id
1 'polypeptide(L)'
;MQHLPVFIVSGLAVFAALSHAQASFAQSRIQTSGKIYPHSSEKSEDETKAEPSAPSKTLAESNSEAEAESTTQQAERPQGPPIEQGGRLDLICGGTGAANKIDQVDGYGSFSGSVSNYGRHIGDVSGSTNMTITGTRRDGFGDQVALFIEDGEGRLRMPKIMLPPIRGGEDGWFKLNKIKIKENEITASISVNPFNNPKMRVDRYTGAISISGKAGDYIGQCQRFVPEETQKQF
;
A
#
# COMPACT_ATOMS: atom_id res chain seq x y z
N MET A 1 -45.43 1.64 -63.25
CA MET A 1 -45.94 0.61 -62.31
C MET A 1 -44.70 0.03 -61.65
N GLN A 2 -44.38 0.18 -60.37
CA GLN A 2 -45.21 0.13 -59.16
C GLN A 2 -44.72 1.15 -58.11
N HIS A 3 -45.60 1.44 -57.15
CA HIS A 3 -45.57 2.48 -56.14
C HIS A 3 -44.72 2.15 -54.89
N LEU A 4 -44.31 3.23 -54.20
CA LEU A 4 -43.70 3.35 -52.86
C LEU A 4 -44.54 2.66 -51.74
N PRO A 5 -44.00 2.54 -50.50
CA PRO A 5 -44.27 3.64 -49.56
C PRO A 5 -43.06 4.10 -48.73
N VAL A 6 -43.04 5.42 -48.55
CA VAL A 6 -42.32 6.21 -47.56
C VAL A 6 -42.94 5.95 -46.18
N PHE A 7 -42.12 5.68 -45.16
CA PHE A 7 -42.55 5.75 -43.77
C PHE A 7 -41.94 6.99 -43.09
N ILE A 8 -42.82 7.95 -42.83
CA ILE A 8 -42.64 9.05 -41.89
C ILE A 8 -43.16 8.55 -40.54
N VAL A 9 -42.36 8.62 -39.47
CA VAL A 9 -42.90 8.59 -38.10
C VAL A 9 -42.31 9.77 -37.32
N SER A 10 -43.23 10.64 -36.93
CA SER A 10 -43.05 11.82 -36.11
C SER A 10 -42.76 11.47 -34.65
N GLY A 11 -41.86 12.25 -34.05
CA GLY A 11 -41.96 12.88 -32.73
C GLY A 11 -42.44 12.09 -31.51
N LEU A 12 -41.58 12.01 -30.50
CA LEU A 12 -41.98 12.19 -29.11
C LEU A 12 -40.88 12.94 -28.35
N ALA A 13 -41.23 14.13 -27.86
CA ALA A 13 -40.48 14.87 -26.84
C ALA A 13 -40.71 14.22 -25.46
N VAL A 14 -40.12 14.84 -24.41
CA VAL A 14 -40.49 14.71 -22.96
C VAL A 14 -39.65 13.67 -22.19
N PHE A 15 -39.02 13.86 -21.01
CA PHE A 15 -38.92 14.89 -19.96
C PHE A 15 -37.47 14.92 -19.43
N ALA A 16 -36.90 16.10 -19.14
CA ALA A 16 -35.71 16.23 -18.30
C ALA A 16 -36.15 16.30 -16.83
N ALA A 17 -35.88 15.26 -16.05
CA ALA A 17 -36.10 15.25 -14.60
C ALA A 17 -34.91 15.91 -13.89
N LEU A 18 -35.13 17.14 -13.41
CA LEU A 18 -34.17 17.89 -12.59
C LEU A 18 -34.40 17.52 -11.11
N SER A 19 -33.69 16.50 -10.62
CA SER A 19 -33.74 16.10 -9.22
C SER A 19 -32.92 17.06 -8.36
N HIS A 20 -33.59 17.95 -7.61
CA HIS A 20 -32.98 18.73 -6.55
C HIS A 20 -32.75 17.84 -5.33
N ALA A 21 -31.50 17.46 -5.08
CA ALA A 21 -31.09 16.84 -3.83
C ALA A 21 -31.04 17.92 -2.73
N GLN A 22 -32.00 17.90 -1.81
CA GLN A 22 -31.95 18.72 -0.60
C GLN A 22 -30.96 18.07 0.38
N ALA A 23 -29.79 18.68 0.55
CA ALA A 23 -28.85 18.30 1.60
C ALA A 23 -29.36 18.83 2.95
N SER A 24 -29.86 17.91 3.79
CA SER A 24 -30.21 18.18 5.17
C SER A 24 -28.94 18.17 6.03
N PHE A 25 -28.42 19.35 6.37
CA PHE A 25 -27.30 19.48 7.31
C PHE A 25 -27.82 19.34 8.75
N ALA A 26 -27.63 18.15 9.34
CA ALA A 26 -27.79 17.94 10.77
C ALA A 26 -26.59 18.57 11.51
N GLN A 27 -26.82 19.66 12.25
CA GLN A 27 -25.81 20.29 13.10
C GLN A 27 -25.64 19.45 14.38
N SER A 28 -24.55 18.68 14.48
CA SER A 28 -24.16 18.06 15.75
C SER A 28 -23.50 19.09 16.65
N ARG A 29 -24.16 19.47 17.75
CA ARG A 29 -23.53 20.21 18.85
C ARG A 29 -22.80 19.22 19.75
N ILE A 30 -21.48 19.16 19.65
CA ILE A 30 -20.66 18.46 20.66
C ILE A 30 -20.33 19.48 21.75
N GLN A 31 -20.94 19.33 22.93
CA GLN A 31 -20.49 19.99 24.16
C GLN A 31 -19.41 19.13 24.82
N THR A 32 -18.14 19.50 24.69
CA THR A 32 -17.07 18.93 25.52
C THR A 32 -16.82 19.85 26.71
N SER A 33 -17.32 19.46 27.88
CA SER A 33 -16.84 19.99 29.16
C SER A 33 -15.63 19.16 29.57
N GLY A 34 -14.43 19.69 29.31
CA GLY A 34 -13.17 19.05 29.71
C GLY A 34 -12.34 19.97 30.59
N LYS A 35 -12.29 19.67 31.90
CA LYS A 35 -11.34 20.29 32.83
C LYS A 35 -9.93 19.82 32.49
N ILE A 36 -9.03 20.77 32.20
CA ILE A 36 -7.61 20.52 31.97
C ILE A 36 -6.93 20.39 33.34
N TYR A 37 -6.35 19.21 33.61
CA TYR A 37 -5.38 19.03 34.70
C TYR A 37 -3.97 19.02 34.09
N PRO A 38 -3.02 19.82 34.59
CA PRO A 38 -1.63 19.73 34.18
C PRO A 38 -0.97 18.48 34.80
N HIS A 39 -0.29 17.73 33.96
CA HIS A 39 0.49 16.54 34.33
C HIS A 39 1.85 16.98 34.89
N SER A 40 2.15 16.62 36.13
CA SER A 40 3.50 16.74 36.71
C SER A 40 4.39 15.62 36.14
N SER A 41 5.57 16.00 35.66
CA SER A 41 6.62 15.06 35.28
C SER A 41 7.44 14.71 36.52
N GLU A 42 7.26 13.49 37.03
CA GLU A 42 8.20 12.90 37.99
C GLU A 42 9.33 12.20 37.24
N LYS A 43 10.54 12.55 37.67
CA LYS A 43 11.84 12.06 37.27
C LYS A 43 12.21 10.94 38.24
N SER A 44 12.55 9.75 37.74
CA SER A 44 13.33 8.79 38.53
C SER A 44 14.25 8.00 37.62
N GLU A 45 15.54 8.22 37.88
CA GLU A 45 16.69 7.43 37.47
C GLU A 45 16.57 6.01 38.07
N ASP A 46 17.01 4.97 37.36
CA ASP A 46 17.86 3.94 37.98
C ASP A 46 18.60 3.08 36.94
N GLU A 47 19.88 2.84 37.24
CA GLU A 47 20.82 1.91 36.61
C GLU A 47 20.32 0.46 36.79
N THR A 48 20.68 -0.54 35.99
CA THR A 48 21.91 -1.30 36.22
C THR A 48 21.98 -2.49 35.26
N LYS A 49 23.03 -2.48 34.42
CA LYS A 49 23.95 -3.57 34.02
C LYS A 49 23.67 -5.01 34.52
N ALA A 50 23.55 -5.96 33.59
CA ALA A 50 24.17 -7.29 33.71
C ALA A 50 24.24 -8.02 32.35
N GLU A 51 25.45 -8.38 31.95
CA GLU A 51 25.84 -9.29 30.87
C GLU A 51 26.27 -10.64 31.50
N PRO A 52 26.82 -11.61 30.75
CA PRO A 52 26.17 -12.81 30.21
C PRO A 52 26.48 -14.10 30.99
N SER A 53 25.72 -15.18 30.75
CA SER A 53 26.23 -16.54 30.99
C SER A 53 25.56 -17.60 30.11
N ALA A 54 26.33 -18.12 29.14
CA ALA A 54 26.38 -19.54 28.80
C ALA A 54 27.55 -20.14 29.64
N PRO A 55 27.72 -21.47 29.88
CA PRO A 55 27.54 -22.57 28.91
C PRO A 55 27.10 -23.94 29.50
N SER A 56 26.79 -24.92 28.63
CA SER A 56 27.05 -26.38 28.79
C SER A 56 26.55 -27.13 27.53
N LYS A 57 27.37 -27.87 26.76
CA LYS A 57 27.87 -29.27 26.97
C LYS A 57 26.73 -30.30 26.92
N THR A 58 26.73 -31.45 26.22
CA THR A 58 27.68 -32.26 25.41
C THR A 58 26.84 -33.38 24.71
N LEU A 59 27.47 -34.13 23.78
CA LEU A 59 27.17 -35.50 23.27
C LEU A 59 26.12 -35.57 22.14
N ALA A 60 26.44 -35.88 20.88
CA ALA A 60 27.23 -36.98 20.29
C ALA A 60 26.63 -38.37 20.59
N GLU A 61 25.75 -38.84 19.71
CA GLU A 61 25.40 -40.25 19.60
C GLU A 61 25.34 -40.64 18.12
N SER A 62 26.23 -41.57 17.79
CA SER A 62 26.44 -42.25 16.52
C SER A 62 25.38 -43.33 16.32
N ASN A 63 24.79 -43.41 15.12
CA ASN A 63 24.22 -44.66 14.62
C ASN A 63 24.59 -44.82 13.14
N SER A 64 25.27 -45.92 12.88
CA SER A 64 25.71 -46.46 11.59
C SER A 64 24.78 -47.62 11.18
N GLU A 65 24.86 -47.98 9.89
CA GLU A 65 24.29 -49.17 9.23
C GLU A 65 22.79 -49.06 8.89
N ALA A 66 22.27 -49.41 7.71
CA ALA A 66 22.84 -50.07 6.54
C ALA A 66 22.01 -49.72 5.29
N GLU A 67 22.61 -49.98 4.14
CA GLU A 67 22.10 -49.85 2.79
C GLU A 67 20.83 -50.68 2.55
N ALA A 68 19.84 -50.07 1.90
CA ALA A 68 18.87 -50.77 1.07
C ALA A 68 18.54 -49.90 -0.13
N GLU A 69 19.16 -50.27 -1.24
CA GLU A 69 18.93 -49.81 -2.59
C GLU A 69 17.45 -50.01 -2.99
N SER A 70 16.75 -48.93 -3.32
CA SER A 70 15.45 -48.99 -4.00
C SER A 70 15.34 -47.83 -4.98
N THR A 71 15.93 -48.05 -6.15
CA THR A 71 15.71 -47.30 -7.37
C THR A 71 14.25 -47.43 -7.81
N THR A 72 13.43 -46.40 -7.59
CA THR A 72 12.26 -46.16 -8.46
C THR A 72 11.83 -44.69 -8.44
N GLN A 73 12.12 -44.02 -9.56
CA GLN A 73 11.32 -42.94 -10.16
C GLN A 73 11.17 -41.65 -9.35
N GLN A 74 12.27 -40.91 -9.29
CA GLN A 74 12.26 -39.47 -9.18
C GLN A 74 11.61 -38.91 -10.46
N ALA A 75 10.30 -38.67 -10.40
CA ALA A 75 9.59 -37.91 -11.41
C ALA A 75 10.31 -36.58 -11.57
N GLU A 76 10.79 -36.32 -12.79
CA GLU A 76 11.31 -35.03 -13.23
C GLU A 76 10.32 -33.94 -12.85
N ARG A 77 10.59 -33.28 -11.72
CA ARG A 77 10.04 -31.95 -11.47
C ARG A 77 10.51 -31.09 -12.64
N PRO A 78 9.62 -30.37 -13.34
CA PRO A 78 10.03 -29.40 -14.32
C PRO A 78 11.00 -28.44 -13.64
N GLN A 79 12.28 -28.56 -13.97
CA GLN A 79 13.29 -27.62 -13.53
C GLN A 79 12.94 -26.32 -14.23
N GLY A 80 12.31 -25.39 -13.51
CA GLY A 80 12.07 -24.05 -14.01
C GLY A 80 13.38 -23.47 -14.55
N PRO A 81 13.34 -22.67 -15.62
CA PRO A 81 14.55 -22.25 -16.32
C PRO A 81 15.55 -21.62 -15.34
N PRO A 82 16.84 -22.02 -15.35
CA PRO A 82 17.86 -21.49 -14.46
C PRO A 82 17.90 -19.97 -14.57
N ILE A 83 17.54 -19.27 -13.49
CA ILE A 83 17.63 -17.80 -13.42
C ILE A 83 19.05 -17.37 -13.03
N GLU A 84 19.99 -18.30 -12.90
CA GLU A 84 21.27 -18.07 -12.21
C GLU A 84 22.49 -17.99 -13.14
N GLN A 85 22.30 -17.99 -14.46
CA GLN A 85 23.40 -17.88 -15.44
C GLN A 85 23.38 -16.53 -16.18
N GLY A 86 23.48 -15.43 -15.44
CA GLY A 86 23.67 -14.09 -16.03
C GLY A 86 22.48 -13.58 -16.86
N GLY A 87 21.28 -14.10 -16.60
CA GLY A 87 20.06 -13.73 -17.29
C GLY A 87 19.24 -12.71 -16.51
N ARG A 88 18.70 -11.72 -17.21
CA ARG A 88 17.70 -10.79 -16.68
C ARG A 88 16.44 -11.53 -16.21
N LEU A 89 16.02 -11.27 -14.98
CA LEU A 89 14.76 -11.75 -14.40
C LEU A 89 13.71 -10.66 -14.52
N ASP A 90 12.80 -10.76 -15.48
CA ASP A 90 11.60 -9.91 -15.55
C ASP A 90 10.40 -10.63 -14.93
N LEU A 91 9.69 -9.94 -14.03
CA LEU A 91 8.44 -10.40 -13.43
C LEU A 91 7.34 -9.37 -13.65
N ILE A 92 6.15 -9.86 -13.95
CA ILE A 92 4.90 -9.10 -13.91
C ILE A 92 4.03 -9.70 -12.81
N CYS A 93 3.55 -8.86 -11.91
CA CYS A 93 2.79 -9.27 -10.75
C CYS A 93 1.44 -8.57 -10.74
N GLY A 94 0.36 -9.35 -10.75
CA GLY A 94 -1.01 -8.86 -10.61
C GLY A 94 -1.48 -9.00 -9.16
N GLY A 95 -2.20 -8.01 -8.64
CA GLY A 95 -2.55 -8.02 -7.22
C GLY A 95 -3.41 -6.85 -6.79
N THR A 96 -3.56 -6.75 -5.47
CA THR A 96 -4.35 -5.71 -4.82
C THR A 96 -3.58 -5.12 -3.66
N GLY A 97 -3.99 -3.93 -3.25
CA GLY A 97 -3.35 -3.25 -2.15
C GLY A 97 -4.26 -2.21 -1.53
N ALA A 98 -3.72 -1.53 -0.52
CA ALA A 98 -4.38 -0.44 0.14
C ALA A 98 -3.40 0.71 0.32
N ALA A 99 -3.67 1.83 -0.33
CA ALA A 99 -2.83 3.03 -0.28
C ALA A 99 -3.27 3.94 0.88
N ASN A 100 -2.31 4.45 1.64
CA ASN A 100 -2.56 5.47 2.65
C ASN A 100 -2.54 6.83 1.97
N LYS A 101 -3.69 7.50 1.91
CA LYS A 101 -3.82 8.86 1.39
C LYS A 101 -4.04 9.85 2.52
N ILE A 102 -3.52 11.05 2.33
CA ILE A 102 -3.90 12.20 3.15
C ILE A 102 -5.28 12.60 2.68
N ASP A 103 -6.22 12.66 3.63
CA ASP A 103 -7.55 13.19 3.42
C ASP A 103 -7.62 14.56 4.08
N GLN A 104 -8.14 15.55 3.37
CA GLN A 104 -8.25 16.92 3.87
C GLN A 104 -9.69 17.38 3.70
N VAL A 105 -10.30 17.81 4.80
CA VAL A 105 -11.62 18.42 4.81
C VAL A 105 -11.47 19.84 5.33
N ASP A 106 -11.79 20.81 4.48
CA ASP A 106 -11.88 22.21 4.88
C ASP A 106 -13.32 22.49 5.35
N GLY A 107 -13.43 23.10 6.53
CA GLY A 107 -14.70 23.40 7.18
C GLY A 107 -14.75 24.85 7.65
N TYR A 108 -15.96 25.36 7.76
CA TYR A 108 -16.26 26.67 8.33
C TYR A 108 -16.95 26.48 9.68
N GLY A 109 -16.35 27.02 10.73
CA GLY A 109 -16.91 27.01 12.07
C GLY A 109 -17.34 28.40 12.49
N SER A 110 -18.58 28.53 12.97
CA SER A 110 -19.04 29.74 13.67
C SER A 110 -19.08 29.46 15.16
N PHE A 111 -18.57 30.39 15.96
CA PHE A 111 -18.69 30.34 17.41
C PHE A 111 -19.51 31.54 17.89
N SER A 112 -20.32 31.32 18.92
CA SER A 112 -21.06 32.37 19.61
C SER A 112 -21.07 32.05 21.11
N GLY A 113 -20.82 33.05 21.95
CA GLY A 113 -20.86 32.93 23.40
C GLY A 113 -21.25 34.24 24.05
N SER A 114 -21.73 34.16 25.29
CA SER A 114 -22.11 35.33 26.09
C SER A 114 -21.09 35.53 27.21
N VAL A 115 -20.65 36.77 27.42
CA VAL A 115 -19.77 37.16 28.52
C VAL A 115 -20.63 37.66 29.68
N SER A 116 -20.31 37.22 30.90
CA SER A 116 -21.01 37.63 32.14
C SER A 116 -20.02 37.98 33.24
N ASN A 117 -20.36 38.94 34.10
CA ASN A 117 -19.59 39.33 35.30
C ASN A 117 -20.54 39.36 36.50
N TYR A 118 -20.21 38.65 37.59
CA TYR A 118 -21.08 38.46 38.76
C TYR A 118 -22.55 38.12 38.40
N GLY A 119 -22.76 37.21 37.44
CA GLY A 119 -24.10 36.79 37.01
C GLY A 119 -24.85 37.80 36.14
N ARG A 120 -24.27 38.96 35.83
CA ARG A 120 -24.83 39.95 34.91
C ARG A 120 -24.23 39.77 33.51
N HIS A 121 -25.09 39.62 32.50
CA HIS A 121 -24.71 39.64 31.08
C HIS A 121 -24.10 41.00 30.72
N ILE A 122 -22.94 40.97 30.05
CA ILE A 122 -22.20 42.18 29.65
C ILE A 122 -21.94 42.25 28.15
N GLY A 123 -22.23 41.19 27.40
CA GLY A 123 -22.15 41.23 25.94
C GLY A 123 -22.10 39.84 25.32
N ASP A 124 -22.30 39.80 24.01
CA ASP A 124 -22.20 38.60 23.20
C ASP A 124 -20.98 38.71 22.30
N VAL A 125 -20.24 37.61 22.19
CA VAL A 125 -19.14 37.47 21.25
C VAL A 125 -19.53 36.42 20.23
N SER A 126 -19.39 36.76 18.96
CA SER A 126 -19.51 35.79 17.88
C SER A 126 -18.38 36.00 16.90
N GLY A 127 -17.93 34.92 16.29
CA GLY A 127 -16.94 34.96 15.24
C GLY A 127 -17.01 33.72 14.38
N SER A 128 -16.19 33.71 13.35
CA SER A 128 -16.06 32.57 12.47
C SER A 128 -14.60 32.29 12.16
N THR A 129 -14.29 31.03 11.95
CA THR A 129 -12.97 30.59 11.54
C THR A 129 -13.10 29.54 10.44
N ASN A 130 -12.10 29.53 9.56
CA ASN A 130 -11.85 28.38 8.71
C ASN A 130 -11.05 27.36 9.52
N MET A 131 -11.30 26.08 9.28
CA MET A 131 -10.56 24.98 9.89
C MET A 131 -10.27 23.93 8.83
N THR A 132 -9.03 23.47 8.76
CA THR A 132 -8.64 22.34 7.93
C THR A 132 -8.43 21.13 8.83
N ILE A 133 -9.19 20.07 8.60
CA ILE A 133 -9.01 18.77 9.26
C ILE A 133 -8.24 17.86 8.31
N THR A 134 -7.04 17.45 8.74
CA THR A 134 -6.23 16.50 8.00
C THR A 134 -6.31 15.13 8.67
N GLY A 135 -6.77 14.13 7.92
CA GLY A 135 -6.81 12.72 8.32
C GLY A 135 -6.03 11.84 7.37
N THR A 136 -5.96 10.55 7.68
CA THR A 136 -5.48 9.53 6.75
C THR A 136 -6.63 8.60 6.39
N ARG A 137 -6.79 8.31 5.10
CA ARG A 137 -7.73 7.30 4.61
C ARG A 137 -6.99 6.18 3.89
N ARG A 138 -7.55 4.98 3.98
CA ARG A 138 -6.99 3.79 3.33
C ARG A 138 -7.84 3.45 2.11
N ASP A 139 -7.23 3.55 0.93
CA ASP A 139 -7.90 3.33 -0.35
C ASP A 139 -7.50 1.98 -0.94
N GLY A 140 -8.45 1.06 -1.07
CA GLY A 140 -8.25 -0.20 -1.76
C GLY A 140 -8.03 0.01 -3.26
N PHE A 141 -7.16 -0.80 -3.86
CA PHE A 141 -6.92 -0.79 -5.31
C PHE A 141 -6.50 -2.18 -5.83
N GLY A 142 -6.66 -2.39 -7.13
CA GLY A 142 -6.08 -3.49 -7.89
C GLY A 142 -5.21 -2.93 -9.02
N ASP A 143 -3.97 -3.39 -9.13
CA ASP A 143 -3.03 -2.91 -10.15
C ASP A 143 -1.91 -3.94 -10.38
N GLN A 144 -1.10 -3.69 -11.41
CA GLN A 144 0.06 -4.50 -11.76
C GLN A 144 1.35 -3.84 -11.28
N VAL A 145 2.26 -4.69 -10.82
CA VAL A 145 3.65 -4.35 -10.51
C VAL A 145 4.53 -5.05 -11.54
N ALA A 146 5.41 -4.30 -12.18
CA ALA A 146 6.45 -4.87 -13.03
C ALA A 146 7.79 -4.71 -12.33
N LEU A 147 8.65 -5.72 -12.35
CA LEU A 147 10.00 -5.59 -11.84
C LEU A 147 10.98 -6.37 -12.71
N PHE A 148 12.21 -5.90 -12.74
CA PHE A 148 13.30 -6.65 -13.33
C PHE A 148 14.53 -6.60 -12.43
N ILE A 149 15.31 -7.68 -12.47
CA ILE A 149 16.59 -7.80 -11.76
C ILE A 149 17.61 -8.37 -12.75
N GLU A 150 18.74 -7.68 -12.87
CA GLU A 150 19.83 -8.02 -13.80
C GLU A 150 21.14 -7.65 -13.12
N ASP A 151 22.09 -8.59 -13.05
CA ASP A 151 23.43 -8.38 -12.49
C ASP A 151 23.45 -7.72 -11.09
N GLY A 152 22.48 -8.03 -10.25
CA GLY A 152 22.36 -7.49 -8.90
C GLY A 152 21.81 -6.05 -8.83
N GLU A 153 21.51 -5.45 -9.98
CA GLU A 153 20.69 -4.25 -10.09
C GLU A 153 19.24 -4.62 -10.39
N GLY A 154 18.32 -3.70 -10.15
CA GLY A 154 16.94 -3.92 -10.52
C GLY A 154 16.09 -2.67 -10.42
N ARG A 155 14.96 -2.70 -11.11
CA ARG A 155 13.93 -1.67 -11.00
C ARG A 155 12.57 -2.29 -10.82
N LEU A 156 11.70 -1.55 -10.15
CA LEU A 156 10.32 -1.93 -9.95
C LEU A 156 9.40 -0.75 -10.28
N ARG A 157 8.33 -1.03 -11.01
CA ARG A 157 7.25 -0.09 -11.29
C ARG A 157 6.13 -0.30 -10.29
N MET A 158 5.94 0.68 -9.41
CA MET A 158 4.89 0.61 -8.38
C MET A 158 3.53 1.09 -8.91
N PRO A 159 2.41 0.64 -8.31
CA PRO A 159 1.07 1.13 -8.62
C PRO A 159 0.97 2.63 -8.40
N LYS A 160 0.40 3.36 -9.36
CA LYS A 160 0.38 4.83 -9.34
C LYS A 160 -0.28 5.40 -8.09
N ILE A 161 -1.27 4.69 -7.55
CA ILE A 161 -2.03 5.11 -6.36
C ILE A 161 -1.20 5.10 -5.07
N MET A 162 -0.12 4.31 -5.01
CA MET A 162 0.82 4.26 -3.88
C MET A 162 1.93 5.31 -3.98
N LEU A 163 1.97 6.08 -5.07
CA LEU A 163 3.03 7.04 -5.30
C LEU A 163 2.74 8.36 -4.59
N PRO A 164 3.70 8.91 -3.83
CA PRO A 164 3.55 10.25 -3.27
C PRO A 164 3.56 11.30 -4.39
N PRO A 165 2.97 12.49 -4.15
CA PRO A 165 2.97 13.58 -5.14
C PRO A 165 4.38 13.97 -5.60
N ILE A 166 5.33 14.03 -4.67
CA ILE A 166 6.75 14.27 -4.93
C ILE A 166 7.50 12.95 -4.81
N ARG A 167 8.06 12.48 -5.92
CA ARG A 167 8.73 11.19 -6.05
C ARG A 167 9.92 11.30 -7.00
N GLY A 168 10.90 10.42 -6.80
CA GLY A 168 11.92 10.16 -7.81
C GLY A 168 11.42 9.18 -8.87
N GLY A 169 12.38 8.58 -9.58
CA GLY A 169 12.12 7.58 -10.60
C GLY A 169 11.65 8.17 -11.94
N GLU A 170 11.85 7.40 -13.00
CA GLU A 170 11.48 7.76 -14.38
C GLU A 170 10.30 6.88 -14.79
N ASP A 171 9.20 7.49 -15.23
CA ASP A 171 7.97 6.78 -15.65
C ASP A 171 7.36 5.80 -14.62
N GLY A 172 7.64 6.04 -13.33
CA GLY A 172 7.20 5.19 -12.23
C GLY A 172 8.10 3.98 -11.95
N TRP A 173 9.24 3.88 -12.63
CA TRP A 173 10.29 2.92 -12.30
C TRP A 173 11.18 3.45 -11.17
N PHE A 174 11.37 2.63 -10.16
CA PHE A 174 12.19 2.93 -8.98
C PHE A 174 13.32 1.94 -8.87
N LYS A 175 14.52 2.43 -8.52
CA LYS A 175 15.68 1.56 -8.28
C LYS A 175 15.41 0.66 -7.07
N LEU A 176 15.74 -0.62 -7.21
CA LEU A 176 15.81 -1.57 -6.12
C LEU A 176 17.19 -1.49 -5.47
N ASN A 177 17.19 -1.31 -4.16
CA ASN A 177 18.39 -1.25 -3.33
C ASN A 177 18.43 -2.42 -2.37
N LYS A 178 19.63 -2.81 -1.94
CA LYS A 178 19.85 -3.91 -0.99
C LYS A 178 19.17 -5.20 -1.46
N ILE A 179 19.26 -5.50 -2.76
CA ILE A 179 18.69 -6.71 -3.34
C ILE A 179 19.40 -7.91 -2.72
N LYS A 180 18.63 -8.85 -2.19
CA LYS A 180 19.11 -10.15 -1.72
C LYS A 180 18.29 -11.21 -2.40
N ILE A 181 18.95 -11.98 -3.26
CA ILE A 181 18.38 -13.13 -3.93
C ILE A 181 18.82 -14.35 -3.12
N LYS A 182 17.85 -15.07 -2.55
CA LYS A 182 18.05 -16.37 -1.90
C LYS A 182 17.30 -17.42 -2.69
N GLU A 183 17.48 -18.68 -2.32
CA GLU A 183 16.79 -19.81 -2.94
C GLU A 183 15.26 -19.69 -2.86
N ASN A 184 14.73 -19.29 -1.69
CA ASN A 184 13.30 -19.25 -1.42
C ASN A 184 12.66 -17.87 -1.62
N GLU A 185 13.42 -16.78 -1.48
CA GLU A 185 12.89 -15.42 -1.53
C GLU A 185 13.83 -14.44 -2.23
N ILE A 186 13.23 -13.39 -2.80
CA ILE A 186 13.92 -12.18 -3.24
C ILE A 186 13.45 -11.04 -2.36
N THR A 187 14.38 -10.32 -1.74
CA THR A 187 14.06 -9.14 -0.93
C THR A 187 14.79 -7.91 -1.45
N ALA A 188 14.13 -6.75 -1.39
CA ALA A 188 14.73 -5.49 -1.78
C ALA A 188 14.06 -4.30 -1.07
N SER A 189 14.70 -3.14 -1.15
CA SER A 189 14.14 -1.85 -0.76
C SER A 189 13.89 -1.02 -2.01
N ILE A 190 12.67 -0.51 -2.20
CA ILE A 190 12.31 0.29 -3.37
C ILE A 190 12.62 1.76 -3.08
N SER A 191 13.46 2.41 -3.88
CA SER A 191 13.81 3.81 -3.65
C SER A 191 12.88 4.79 -4.34
N VAL A 192 11.75 5.07 -3.67
CA VAL A 192 10.74 6.04 -4.13
C VAL A 192 11.20 7.47 -3.90
N ASN A 193 11.71 7.78 -2.70
CA ASN A 193 12.38 9.04 -2.36
C ASN A 193 13.25 8.84 -1.09
N PRO A 194 14.06 9.82 -0.65
CA PRO A 194 14.93 9.67 0.53
C PRO A 194 14.20 9.31 1.84
N PHE A 195 12.91 9.63 1.96
CA PHE A 195 12.11 9.43 3.19
C PHE A 195 11.19 8.21 3.15
N ASN A 196 10.89 7.70 1.95
CA ASN A 196 9.96 6.61 1.70
C ASN A 196 10.66 5.54 0.85
N ASN A 197 11.07 4.47 1.52
CA ASN A 197 11.69 3.32 0.88
C ASN A 197 10.92 2.04 1.28
N PRO A 198 9.83 1.69 0.57
CA PRO A 198 9.05 0.48 0.85
C PRO A 198 9.90 -0.79 0.75
N LYS A 199 9.57 -1.80 1.54
CA LYS A 199 10.21 -3.12 1.49
C LYS A 199 9.43 -4.02 0.54
N MET A 200 10.16 -4.72 -0.32
CA MET A 200 9.63 -5.73 -1.24
C MET A 200 10.12 -7.10 -0.82
N ARG A 201 9.24 -8.09 -0.87
CA ARG A 201 9.57 -9.51 -0.80
C ARG A 201 8.80 -10.28 -1.87
N VAL A 202 9.48 -11.18 -2.57
CA VAL A 202 8.89 -12.13 -3.51
C VAL A 202 9.27 -13.53 -3.05
N ASP A 203 8.28 -14.40 -2.87
CA ASP A 203 8.48 -15.83 -2.65
C ASP A 203 8.70 -16.51 -4.01
N ARG A 204 9.87 -17.16 -4.18
CA ARG A 204 10.28 -17.75 -5.47
C ARG A 204 9.55 -19.04 -5.80
N TYR A 205 8.98 -19.73 -4.82
CA TYR A 205 8.28 -21.00 -5.03
C TYR A 205 6.81 -20.78 -5.40
N THR A 206 6.17 -19.80 -4.77
CA THR A 206 4.74 -19.51 -4.97
C THR A 206 4.51 -18.38 -5.97
N GLY A 207 5.50 -17.51 -6.19
CA GLY A 207 5.33 -16.27 -6.94
C GLY A 207 4.66 -15.16 -6.12
N ALA A 208 4.37 -15.37 -4.84
CA ALA A 208 3.70 -14.37 -4.01
C ALA A 208 4.61 -13.15 -3.79
N ILE A 209 4.10 -11.95 -4.07
CA ILE A 209 4.79 -10.68 -3.80
C ILE A 209 4.09 -9.92 -2.68
N SER A 210 4.89 -9.28 -1.84
CA SER A 210 4.43 -8.30 -0.87
C SER A 210 5.29 -7.04 -0.94
N ILE A 211 4.65 -5.87 -0.98
CA ILE A 211 5.28 -4.58 -0.81
C ILE A 211 4.64 -3.90 0.39
N SER A 212 5.44 -3.42 1.33
CA SER A 212 4.96 -2.71 2.51
C SER A 212 5.71 -1.41 2.74
N GLY A 213 4.97 -0.34 3.05
CA GLY A 213 5.54 0.98 3.25
C GLY A 213 4.55 1.98 3.83
N LYS A 214 5.03 3.19 4.11
CA LYS A 214 4.19 4.26 4.68
C LYS A 214 3.04 4.67 3.77
N ALA A 215 3.25 4.60 2.46
CA ALA A 215 2.25 4.95 1.46
C ALA A 215 1.20 3.85 1.24
N GLY A 216 1.33 2.70 1.90
CA GLY A 216 0.41 1.58 1.78
C GLY A 216 1.11 0.24 1.57
N ASP A 217 0.28 -0.78 1.35
CA ASP A 217 0.71 -2.15 1.16
C ASP A 217 0.14 -2.72 -0.14
N TYR A 218 0.83 -3.69 -0.72
CA TYR A 218 0.42 -4.42 -1.92
C TYR A 218 0.76 -5.90 -1.75
N ILE A 219 -0.15 -6.77 -2.19
CA ILE A 219 0.02 -8.22 -2.23
C ILE A 219 -0.44 -8.71 -3.60
N GLY A 220 0.32 -9.60 -4.21
CA GLY A 220 0.00 -10.12 -5.54
C GLY A 220 0.67 -11.45 -5.85
N GLN A 221 0.52 -11.86 -7.10
CA GLN A 221 1.14 -13.06 -7.67
C GLN A 221 1.94 -12.68 -8.90
N CYS A 222 3.20 -13.07 -8.92
CA CYS A 222 4.16 -12.81 -9.98
C CYS A 222 4.26 -13.98 -10.95
N GLN A 223 4.45 -13.64 -12.21
CA GLN A 223 4.79 -14.57 -13.27
C GLN A 223 6.04 -14.07 -13.97
N ARG A 224 6.88 -15.01 -14.42
CA ARG A 224 8.05 -14.69 -15.22
C ARG A 224 7.58 -14.14 -16.57
N PHE A 225 8.17 -13.03 -16.97
CA PHE A 225 7.96 -12.42 -18.27
C PHE A 225 9.21 -12.66 -19.12
N VAL A 226 9.05 -13.24 -20.30
CA VAL A 226 10.14 -13.40 -21.28
C VAL A 226 9.74 -12.58 -22.52
N PRO A 227 10.36 -11.42 -22.75
CA PRO A 227 9.93 -10.50 -23.81
C PRO A 227 10.07 -11.11 -25.21
N GLU A 228 11.02 -12.01 -25.43
CA GLU A 228 11.29 -12.63 -26.74
C GLU A 228 10.27 -13.72 -27.12
N GLU A 229 9.71 -14.42 -26.13
CA GLU A 229 8.69 -15.46 -26.36
C GLU A 229 7.27 -14.87 -26.44
N THR A 230 7.09 -13.64 -25.95
CA THR A 230 5.79 -12.97 -25.98
C THR A 230 5.53 -12.46 -27.38
N GLN A 231 4.88 -13.28 -28.22
CA GLN A 231 4.40 -12.83 -29.52
C GLN A 231 3.55 -11.56 -29.35
N LYS A 232 3.99 -10.47 -29.98
CA LYS A 232 3.21 -9.25 -30.10
C LYS A 232 1.90 -9.61 -30.80
N GLN A 233 0.79 -9.51 -30.09
CA GLN A 233 -0.53 -9.74 -30.69
C GLN A 233 -0.93 -8.62 -31.66
N PHE A 234 -0.21 -7.48 -31.65
CA PHE A 234 -0.44 -6.30 -32.48
C PHE A 234 0.89 -5.63 -32.82
#